data_AF-J9ESP2-F1
#
_entry.id   AF-J9ESP2-F1
#
_cell.length_a   1.000
_cell.length_b   1.000
_cell.length_c   1.000
_cell.angle_alpha   90.00
_cell.angle_beta   90.00
_cell.angle_gamma   90.00
#
_symmetry.space_group_name_H-M   'P 1'
#
loop_
_entity.id
_entity.type
_entity.pdbx_description
1 polymer ?
#
loop_
_entity_poly.entity_id
_entity_poly.type
_entity_poly.pdbx_seq_one_letter_code
_entity_poly.pdbx_strand_id
1 'polypeptide(L)'
;MDDDPLDQVCSNMNQTFSSLCELYRERCLCKHKFKECKNKVNAKVHLEYLGACKKLEPCTDELMVQFPTRMADWLFQVMREMKKRRELHNLEWEELIAEAESDDEKKHVYPVIWKFCDLDIKPHDKHVSHHELIPITAPVIPMESCIKPFLENCDTNNDGNISIKEWGKCLGLKEGWFLLYICIIYYSIN
;
A
#
# COMPACT_ATOMS: atom_id res chain seq x y z
N MET A 1 23.64 -13.95 12.84
CA MET A 1 22.25 -14.12 13.32
C MET A 1 21.43 -13.86 12.09
N ASP A 2 21.17 -14.88 11.29
CA ASP A 2 20.79 -14.74 9.87
C ASP A 2 19.53 -15.54 9.53
N ASP A 3 18.67 -15.80 10.52
CA ASP A 3 17.47 -16.62 10.35
C ASP A 3 16.37 -16.17 11.33
N ASP A 4 16.07 -14.86 11.36
CA ASP A 4 14.86 -14.37 12.01
C ASP A 4 13.67 -14.66 11.07
N PRO A 5 12.67 -15.46 11.49
CA PRO A 5 11.47 -15.71 10.69
C PRO A 5 10.71 -14.43 10.29
N LEU A 6 10.90 -13.32 11.01
CA LEU A 6 10.31 -12.01 10.70
C LEU A 6 10.95 -11.32 9.49
N ASP A 7 12.18 -11.70 9.13
CA ASP A 7 12.88 -11.12 7.98
C ASP A 7 12.46 -11.77 6.66
N GLN A 8 11.79 -12.93 6.72
CA GLN A 8 11.36 -13.66 5.53
C GLN A 8 10.38 -12.84 4.68
N VAL A 9 10.36 -13.13 3.39
CA VAL A 9 9.48 -12.44 2.44
C VAL A 9 8.88 -13.39 1.41
N CYS A 10 7.66 -13.10 0.96
CA CYS A 10 7.01 -13.82 -0.11
C CYS A 10 7.10 -13.02 -1.41
N SER A 11 7.42 -13.70 -2.50
CA SER A 11 7.46 -13.10 -3.83
C SER A 11 6.18 -13.34 -4.62
N ASN A 12 6.01 -12.57 -5.70
CA ASN A 12 4.93 -12.71 -6.68
C ASN A 12 4.87 -14.07 -7.39
N MET A 13 5.92 -14.90 -7.24
CA MET A 13 5.99 -16.27 -7.76
C MET A 13 5.67 -17.32 -6.70
N ASN A 14 5.12 -16.90 -5.55
CA ASN A 14 4.83 -17.75 -4.39
C ASN A 14 6.07 -18.50 -3.86
N GLN A 15 7.25 -17.86 -4.00
CA GLN A 15 8.51 -18.34 -3.44
C GLN A 15 8.88 -17.51 -2.21
N THR A 16 9.15 -18.18 -1.09
CA THR A 16 9.69 -17.56 0.13
C THR A 16 11.20 -17.34 0.01
N PHE A 17 11.66 -16.15 0.35
CA PHE A 17 13.07 -15.80 0.51
C PHE A 17 13.37 -15.52 1.98
N SER A 18 14.62 -15.77 2.40
CA SER A 18 15.04 -15.56 3.80
C SER A 18 15.09 -14.08 4.20
N SER A 19 15.25 -13.18 3.23
CA SER A 19 15.18 -11.74 3.46
C SER A 19 14.80 -10.99 2.18
N LEU A 20 14.39 -9.74 2.36
CA LEU A 20 14.21 -8.78 1.27
C LEU A 20 15.50 -8.61 0.44
N CYS A 21 16.66 -8.64 1.10
CA CYS A 21 17.96 -8.56 0.45
C CYS A 21 18.20 -9.74 -0.50
N GLU A 22 17.94 -10.97 -0.03
CA GLU A 22 18.11 -12.17 -0.86
C GLU A 22 17.17 -12.18 -2.07
N LEU A 23 15.92 -11.74 -1.92
CA LEU A 23 14.97 -11.59 -3.03
C LEU A 23 15.53 -10.64 -4.10
N TYR A 24 15.98 -9.45 -3.71
CA TYR A 24 16.51 -8.47 -4.67
C TYR A 24 17.86 -8.87 -5.25
N ARG A 25 18.70 -9.55 -4.47
CA ARG A 25 19.96 -10.14 -4.94
C ARG A 25 19.69 -11.17 -6.03
N GLU A 26 18.77 -12.11 -5.80
CA GLU A 26 18.39 -13.12 -6.80
C GLU A 26 17.83 -12.46 -8.08
N ARG A 27 16.93 -11.47 -7.92
CA ARG A 27 16.40 -10.68 -9.05
C ARG A 27 17.52 -10.07 -9.89
N CYS A 28 18.47 -9.40 -9.24
CA CYS A 28 19.60 -8.75 -9.89
C CYS A 28 20.47 -9.76 -10.64
N LEU A 29 20.85 -10.86 -9.98
CA LEU A 29 21.68 -11.92 -10.56
C LEU A 29 21.04 -12.50 -11.82
N CYS A 30 19.74 -12.80 -11.76
CA CYS A 30 19.00 -13.41 -12.87
C CYS A 30 18.70 -12.41 -14.00
N LYS A 31 18.39 -11.15 -13.68
CA LYS A 31 18.19 -10.10 -14.69
C LYS A 31 19.45 -9.85 -15.52
N HIS A 32 20.63 -9.89 -14.90
CA HIS A 32 21.92 -9.70 -15.56
C HIS A 32 22.56 -11.00 -16.07
N LYS A 33 21.88 -12.15 -15.90
CA LYS A 33 22.35 -13.47 -16.36
C LYS A 33 23.72 -13.87 -15.78
N PHE A 34 23.98 -13.48 -14.53
CA PHE A 34 25.16 -13.94 -13.80
C PHE A 34 25.09 -15.47 -13.56
N LYS A 35 26.25 -16.11 -13.37
CA LYS A 35 26.33 -17.58 -13.19
C LYS A 35 25.69 -18.03 -11.88
N GLU A 36 25.64 -17.13 -10.91
CA GLU A 36 25.12 -17.30 -9.56
C GLU A 36 23.59 -17.20 -9.49
N CYS A 37 22.90 -16.87 -10.59
CA CYS A 37 21.44 -16.92 -10.68
C CYS A 37 20.96 -18.36 -10.46
N LYS A 38 20.19 -18.60 -9.40
CA LYS A 38 19.69 -19.94 -9.08
C LYS A 38 18.54 -20.32 -10.00
N ASN A 39 17.63 -19.39 -10.29
CA ASN A 39 16.48 -19.65 -11.14
C ASN A 39 16.21 -18.51 -12.14
N LYS A 40 16.34 -18.78 -13.43
CA LYS A 40 16.18 -17.77 -14.50
C LYS A 40 14.81 -17.08 -14.52
N VAL A 41 13.75 -17.74 -14.03
CA VAL A 41 12.41 -17.12 -13.93
C VAL A 41 12.41 -15.93 -12.97
N ASN A 42 13.34 -15.91 -12.01
CA ASN A 42 13.47 -14.85 -11.01
C ASN A 42 14.02 -13.54 -11.59
N ALA A 43 14.30 -13.44 -12.90
CA ALA A 43 14.66 -12.18 -13.55
C ALA A 43 13.59 -11.07 -13.40
N LYS A 44 12.33 -11.45 -13.13
CA LYS A 44 11.20 -10.55 -12.88
C LYS A 44 10.56 -10.74 -11.49
N VAL A 45 11.21 -11.48 -10.59
CA VAL A 45 10.68 -11.67 -9.23
C VAL A 45 10.58 -10.31 -8.53
N HIS A 46 9.53 -10.10 -7.77
CA HIS A 46 9.40 -8.94 -6.89
C HIS A 46 8.73 -9.35 -5.59
N LEU A 47 8.87 -8.50 -4.58
CA LEU A 47 8.21 -8.69 -3.29
C LEU A 47 6.69 -8.64 -3.50
N GLU A 48 5.98 -9.62 -2.96
CA GLU A 48 4.51 -9.58 -2.86
C GLU A 48 4.12 -9.00 -1.49
N TYR A 49 4.62 -9.61 -0.41
CA TYR A 49 4.37 -9.18 0.97
C TYR A 49 5.48 -9.66 1.91
N LEU A 50 5.55 -9.03 3.09
CA LEU A 50 6.49 -9.38 4.17
C LEU A 50 6.00 -10.61 4.96
N GLY A 51 6.92 -11.52 5.28
CA GLY A 51 6.67 -12.82 5.88
C GLY A 51 6.75 -13.97 4.87
N ALA A 52 6.74 -15.21 5.35
CA ALA A 52 6.77 -16.40 4.52
C ALA A 52 5.53 -16.53 3.61
N CYS A 53 5.69 -17.18 2.45
CA CYS A 53 4.55 -17.52 1.61
C CYS A 53 3.55 -18.41 2.35
N LYS A 54 2.27 -18.04 2.26
CA LYS A 54 1.14 -18.73 2.90
C LYS A 54 0.03 -18.91 1.88
N LYS A 55 -0.86 -19.87 2.16
CA LYS A 55 -2.06 -20.07 1.36
C LYS A 55 -3.05 -18.94 1.66
N LEU A 56 -3.33 -18.11 0.67
CA LEU A 56 -4.37 -17.11 0.72
C LEU A 56 -5.67 -17.70 0.15
N GLU A 57 -6.79 -17.45 0.83
CA GLU A 57 -8.10 -17.76 0.28
C GLU A 57 -8.38 -16.83 -0.92
N PRO A 58 -9.04 -17.32 -1.99
CA PRO A 58 -9.27 -16.50 -3.18
C PRO A 58 -10.15 -15.28 -2.86
N CYS A 59 -9.85 -14.14 -3.47
CA CYS A 59 -10.74 -13.00 -3.43
C CYS A 59 -11.95 -13.27 -4.34
N THR A 60 -13.14 -13.40 -3.75
CA THR A 60 -14.39 -13.57 -4.50
C THR A 60 -14.93 -12.20 -4.96
N ASP A 61 -15.81 -12.20 -5.96
CA ASP A 61 -16.44 -10.97 -6.43
C ASP A 61 -17.22 -10.25 -5.31
N GLU A 62 -17.86 -11.01 -4.42
CA GLU A 62 -18.58 -10.47 -3.26
C GLU A 62 -17.63 -9.76 -2.27
N LEU A 63 -16.45 -10.34 -2.06
CA LEU A 63 -15.41 -9.73 -1.25
C LEU A 63 -14.86 -8.47 -1.94
N MET A 64 -14.58 -8.54 -3.24
CA MET A 64 -14.08 -7.39 -4.01
C MET A 64 -15.04 -6.20 -3.97
N VAL A 65 -16.36 -6.42 -4.04
CA VAL A 65 -17.36 -5.34 -3.93
C VAL A 65 -17.31 -4.64 -2.57
N GLN A 66 -17.04 -5.36 -1.48
CA GLN A 66 -16.99 -4.80 -0.13
C GLN A 66 -15.62 -4.21 0.22
N PHE A 67 -14.58 -4.60 -0.51
CA PHE A 67 -13.19 -4.28 -0.18
C PHE A 67 -12.93 -2.76 -0.07
N PRO A 68 -13.34 -1.90 -1.02
CA PRO A 68 -12.97 -0.48 -0.99
C PRO A 68 -13.52 0.24 0.25
N THR A 69 -14.78 -0.01 0.59
CA THR A 69 -15.41 0.60 1.77
C THR A 69 -14.76 0.11 3.07
N ARG A 70 -14.46 -1.20 3.17
CA ARG A 70 -13.78 -1.75 4.35
C ARG A 70 -12.35 -1.23 4.49
N MET A 71 -11.64 -1.04 3.39
CA MET A 71 -10.32 -0.43 3.36
C MET A 71 -10.39 1.03 3.86
N ALA A 72 -11.35 1.82 3.37
CA ALA A 72 -11.54 3.20 3.82
C ALA A 72 -11.90 3.29 5.31
N ASP A 73 -12.79 2.41 5.81
CA ASP A 73 -13.10 2.32 7.25
C ASP A 73 -11.88 1.89 8.07
N TRP A 74 -11.07 0.95 7.59
CA TRP A 74 -9.83 0.55 8.25
C TRP A 74 -8.83 1.71 8.34
N LEU A 75 -8.63 2.46 7.25
CA LEU A 75 -7.77 3.64 7.23
C LEU A 75 -8.23 4.71 8.21
N PHE A 76 -9.53 4.92 8.32
CA PHE A 76 -10.10 5.82 9.33
C PHE A 76 -9.74 5.37 10.76
N GLN A 77 -9.84 4.07 11.07
CA GLN A 77 -9.44 3.57 12.39
C GLN A 77 -7.95 3.70 12.64
N VAL A 78 -7.11 3.43 11.63
CA VAL A 78 -5.65 3.61 11.73
C VAL A 78 -5.31 5.06 12.09
N MET A 79 -5.85 6.01 11.32
CA MET A 79 -5.59 7.44 11.54
C MET A 79 -6.10 7.90 12.91
N ARG A 80 -7.26 7.38 13.35
CA ARG A 80 -7.81 7.63 14.69
C ARG A 80 -6.93 7.08 15.82
N GLU A 81 -6.36 5.90 15.66
CA GLU A 81 -5.43 5.32 16.64
C GLU A 81 -4.12 6.10 16.69
N MET A 82 -3.59 6.54 15.53
CA MET A 82 -2.41 7.40 15.48
C MET A 82 -2.65 8.75 16.19
N LYS A 83 -3.84 9.37 16.00
CA LYS A 83 -4.27 10.56 16.75
C LYS A 83 -4.21 10.32 18.26
N LYS A 84 -4.81 9.22 18.74
CA LYS A 84 -4.82 8.88 20.18
C LYS A 84 -3.43 8.69 20.76
N ARG A 85 -2.50 8.13 19.97
CA ARG A 85 -1.10 7.91 20.36
C ARG A 85 -0.21 9.15 20.18
N ARG A 86 -0.74 10.24 19.63
CA ARG A 86 0.01 11.46 19.27
C ARG A 86 1.13 11.18 18.26
N GLU A 87 0.88 10.24 17.36
CA GLU A 87 1.77 9.84 16.25
C GLU A 87 1.43 10.57 14.94
N LEU A 88 0.29 11.28 14.90
CA LEU A 88 0.02 12.24 13.84
C LEU A 88 0.86 13.49 14.09
N HIS A 89 2.02 13.57 13.44
CA HIS A 89 2.95 14.68 13.57
C HIS A 89 2.45 15.94 12.83
N ASN A 90 1.26 16.48 13.16
CA ASN A 90 0.79 17.80 12.77
C ASN A 90 -0.59 18.11 13.40
N LEU A 91 -0.78 19.32 13.94
CA LEU A 91 -2.08 19.80 14.44
C LEU A 91 -3.16 19.81 13.35
N GLU A 92 -2.80 20.10 12.09
CA GLU A 92 -3.75 20.17 10.98
C GLU A 92 -4.37 18.78 10.68
N TRP A 93 -3.58 17.71 10.76
CA TRP A 93 -4.09 16.35 10.58
C TRP A 93 -4.97 15.90 11.75
N GLU A 94 -4.66 16.34 12.98
CA GLU A 94 -5.50 16.09 14.15
C GLU A 94 -6.87 16.79 14.06
N GLU A 95 -6.91 18.01 13.50
CA GLU A 95 -8.13 18.76 13.23
C GLU A 95 -8.97 18.09 12.13
N LEU A 96 -8.34 17.69 11.01
CA LEU A 96 -9.02 16.99 9.92
C LEU A 96 -9.64 15.67 10.40
N ILE A 97 -8.92 14.85 11.18
CA ILE A 97 -9.50 13.62 11.71
C ILE A 97 -10.60 13.90 12.75
N ALA A 98 -10.51 14.99 13.54
CA ALA A 98 -11.59 15.39 14.44
C ALA A 98 -12.87 15.77 13.68
N GLU A 99 -12.72 16.49 12.56
CA GLU A 99 -13.83 16.81 11.67
C GLU A 99 -14.45 15.54 11.07
N ALA A 100 -13.62 14.62 10.57
CA ALA A 100 -14.05 13.32 10.05
C ALA A 100 -14.70 12.40 11.10
N GLU A 101 -14.40 12.57 12.40
CA GLU A 101 -15.12 11.88 13.49
C GLU A 101 -16.55 12.41 13.68
N SER A 102 -16.85 13.62 13.17
CA SER A 102 -18.15 14.29 13.33
C SER A 102 -18.99 14.38 12.05
N ASP A 103 -18.36 14.21 10.88
CA ASP A 103 -18.96 14.40 9.56
C ASP A 103 -18.75 13.14 8.70
N ASP A 104 -19.84 12.38 8.50
CA ASP A 104 -19.84 11.15 7.73
C ASP A 104 -19.43 11.36 6.26
N GLU A 105 -19.62 12.57 5.69
CA GLU A 105 -19.17 12.87 4.33
C GLU A 105 -17.64 12.96 4.23
N LYS A 106 -16.97 13.30 5.33
CA LYS A 106 -15.51 13.46 5.41
C LYS A 106 -14.79 12.27 6.01
N LYS A 107 -15.53 11.38 6.70
CA LYS A 107 -15.03 10.19 7.38
C LYS A 107 -14.03 9.38 6.56
N HIS A 108 -14.28 9.20 5.27
CA HIS A 108 -13.37 8.47 4.36
C HIS A 108 -12.44 9.36 3.55
N VAL A 109 -12.79 10.63 3.35
CA VAL A 109 -12.02 11.55 2.50
C VAL A 109 -10.60 11.74 3.05
N TYR A 110 -10.48 12.17 4.31
CA TYR A 110 -9.17 12.49 4.88
C TYR A 110 -8.26 11.28 5.08
N PRO A 111 -8.72 10.14 5.65
CA PRO A 111 -7.86 8.99 5.85
C PRO A 111 -7.38 8.36 4.54
N VAL A 112 -8.23 8.34 3.50
CA VAL A 112 -7.85 7.83 2.18
C VAL A 112 -6.75 8.68 1.55
N ILE A 113 -6.87 10.02 1.63
CA ILE A 113 -5.86 10.93 1.08
C ILE A 113 -4.59 10.88 1.91
N TRP A 114 -4.71 10.99 3.24
CA TRP A 114 -3.58 10.88 4.17
C TRP A 114 -2.75 9.63 3.86
N LYS A 115 -3.41 8.48 3.68
CA LYS A 115 -2.68 7.24 3.38
C LYS A 115 -1.95 7.30 2.06
N PHE A 116 -2.51 7.92 1.04
CA PHE A 116 -1.81 8.13 -0.23
C PHE A 116 -0.54 8.95 -0.01
N CYS A 117 -0.63 10.09 0.68
CA CYS A 117 0.52 10.96 0.90
C CYS A 117 1.59 10.31 1.80
N ASP A 118 1.17 9.42 2.72
CA ASP A 118 2.05 8.61 3.57
C ASP A 118 2.81 7.54 2.76
N LEU A 119 2.21 7.04 1.67
CA LEU A 119 2.84 6.07 0.77
C LEU A 119 3.69 6.72 -0.31
N ASP A 120 3.26 7.87 -0.86
CA ASP A 120 4.02 8.68 -1.81
C ASP A 120 5.20 9.34 -1.09
N ILE A 121 6.28 8.59 -0.94
CA ILE A 121 7.50 9.01 -0.26
C ILE A 121 8.40 9.74 -1.25
N LYS A 122 9.73 9.73 -1.08
CA LYS A 122 10.63 10.50 -1.96
C LYS A 122 10.98 9.72 -3.23
N PRO A 123 10.79 10.30 -4.44
CA PRO A 123 10.28 11.66 -4.70
C PRO A 123 8.74 11.75 -4.62
N HIS A 124 8.21 12.84 -4.03
CA HIS A 124 6.77 13.10 -3.99
C HIS A 124 6.24 13.46 -5.38
N ASP A 125 5.97 12.45 -6.20
CA ASP A 125 5.63 12.59 -7.61
C ASP A 125 4.12 12.39 -7.88
N LYS A 126 3.34 12.21 -6.81
CA LYS A 126 1.88 11.99 -6.83
C LYS A 126 1.48 10.68 -7.49
N HIS A 127 2.39 9.73 -7.54
CA HIS A 127 2.17 8.36 -7.97
C HIS A 127 2.74 7.44 -6.89
N VAL A 128 1.99 6.41 -6.52
CA VAL A 128 2.49 5.40 -5.60
C VAL A 128 2.88 4.19 -6.44
N SER A 129 4.17 3.88 -6.44
CA SER A 129 4.72 2.73 -7.14
C SER A 129 4.45 1.43 -6.39
N HIS A 130 4.60 0.28 -7.08
CA HIS A 130 4.51 -1.03 -6.44
C HIS A 130 5.39 -1.15 -5.17
N HIS A 131 6.59 -0.55 -5.14
CA HIS A 131 7.45 -0.64 -3.97
C HIS A 131 6.92 0.18 -2.79
N GLU A 132 6.24 1.29 -3.08
CA GLU A 132 5.64 2.13 -2.05
C GLU A 132 4.33 1.55 -1.51
N LEU A 133 3.66 0.67 -2.26
CA LEU A 133 2.47 -0.06 -1.80
C LEU A 133 2.79 -1.19 -0.83
N ILE A 134 4.06 -1.62 -0.70
CA ILE A 134 4.47 -2.74 0.16
C ILE A 134 3.92 -2.66 1.60
N PRO A 135 3.94 -1.50 2.30
CA PRO A 135 3.39 -1.41 3.65
C PRO A 135 1.90 -1.72 3.74
N ILE A 136 1.13 -1.53 2.66
CA ILE A 136 -0.30 -1.87 2.59
C ILE A 136 -0.58 -3.22 1.92
N THR A 137 0.43 -3.96 1.49
CA THR A 137 0.27 -5.38 1.13
C THR A 137 0.54 -6.31 2.31
N ALA A 138 0.79 -5.75 3.50
CA ALA A 138 1.07 -6.50 4.71
C ALA A 138 -0.13 -7.40 5.13
N PRO A 139 0.11 -8.65 5.54
CA PRO A 139 -0.91 -9.63 5.95
C PRO A 139 -1.86 -9.25 7.10
N VAL A 140 -1.71 -8.06 7.67
CA VAL A 140 -2.48 -7.55 8.81
C VAL A 140 -3.74 -6.81 8.35
N ILE A 141 -3.90 -6.58 7.04
CA ILE A 141 -5.05 -5.89 6.46
C ILE A 141 -6.20 -6.88 6.21
N PRO A 142 -7.45 -6.53 6.56
CA PRO A 142 -8.61 -7.36 6.24
C PRO A 142 -8.68 -7.69 4.75
N MET A 143 -9.02 -8.93 4.41
CA MET A 143 -9.23 -9.36 3.02
C MET A 143 -7.96 -9.23 2.17
N GLU A 144 -6.83 -9.67 2.73
CA GLU A 144 -5.49 -9.60 2.12
C GLU A 144 -5.42 -10.13 0.68
N SER A 145 -6.22 -11.15 0.34
CA SER A 145 -6.27 -11.69 -1.02
C SER A 145 -6.89 -10.75 -2.04
N CYS A 146 -7.65 -9.75 -1.59
CA CYS A 146 -8.27 -8.75 -2.45
C CYS A 146 -7.39 -7.53 -2.68
N ILE A 147 -6.35 -7.30 -1.87
CA ILE A 147 -5.50 -6.10 -1.97
C ILE A 147 -4.86 -6.01 -3.36
N LYS A 148 -4.14 -7.07 -3.77
CA LYS A 148 -3.47 -7.09 -5.07
C LYS A 148 -4.43 -6.90 -6.25
N PRO A 149 -5.49 -7.71 -6.43
CA PRO A 149 -6.41 -7.51 -7.54
C PRO A 149 -7.17 -6.18 -7.47
N PHE A 150 -7.39 -5.63 -6.27
CA PHE A 150 -7.95 -4.29 -6.12
C PHE A 150 -7.00 -3.23 -6.69
N LEU A 151 -5.73 -3.24 -6.27
CA LEU A 151 -4.73 -2.27 -6.72
C LEU A 151 -4.47 -2.38 -8.23
N GLU A 152 -4.45 -3.59 -8.78
CA GLU A 152 -4.36 -3.82 -10.23
C GLU A 152 -5.57 -3.24 -10.98
N ASN A 153 -6.78 -3.32 -10.41
CA ASN A 153 -7.97 -2.70 -10.99
C ASN A 153 -7.97 -1.16 -10.84
N CYS A 154 -7.19 -0.61 -9.90
CA CYS A 154 -7.05 0.83 -9.71
C CYS A 154 -6.11 1.48 -10.70
N ASP A 155 -5.10 0.74 -11.19
CA ASP A 155 -4.19 1.18 -12.25
C ASP A 155 -4.93 1.16 -13.61
N THR A 156 -5.75 2.19 -13.85
CA THR A 156 -6.66 2.25 -15.00
C THR A 156 -5.93 2.54 -16.31
N ASN A 157 -4.80 3.23 -16.24
CA ASN A 157 -3.94 3.52 -17.39
C ASN A 157 -2.86 2.44 -17.61
N ASN A 158 -2.74 1.48 -16.68
CA ASN A 158 -1.83 0.34 -16.71
C ASN A 158 -0.36 0.77 -16.85
N ASP A 159 0.02 1.83 -16.11
CA ASP A 159 1.37 2.37 -16.09
C ASP A 159 2.26 1.77 -14.98
N GLY A 160 1.68 0.92 -14.12
CA GLY A 160 2.35 0.24 -13.01
C GLY A 160 2.43 1.07 -11.73
N ASN A 161 1.86 2.27 -11.71
CA ASN A 161 1.74 3.12 -10.54
C ASN A 161 0.27 3.51 -10.33
N ILE A 162 -0.06 3.96 -9.12
CA ILE A 162 -1.40 4.45 -8.81
C ILE A 162 -1.32 5.95 -8.58
N SER A 163 -1.97 6.74 -9.42
CA SER A 163 -2.11 8.18 -9.20
C SER A 163 -3.10 8.49 -8.08
N ILE A 164 -3.01 9.67 -7.47
CA ILE A 164 -3.97 10.10 -6.43
C ILE A 164 -5.43 10.10 -6.93
N LYS A 165 -5.64 10.31 -8.23
CA LYS A 165 -6.97 10.30 -8.84
C LYS A 165 -7.52 8.88 -8.91
N GLU A 166 -6.70 7.93 -9.35
CA GLU A 166 -7.05 6.51 -9.39
C GLU A 166 -7.33 5.97 -8.00
N TRP A 167 -6.43 6.24 -7.05
CA TRP A 167 -6.58 5.87 -5.65
C TRP A 167 -7.90 6.38 -5.06
N GLY A 168 -8.17 7.68 -5.21
CA GLY A 168 -9.39 8.31 -4.71
C GLY A 168 -10.65 7.71 -5.34
N LYS A 169 -10.66 7.53 -6.67
CA LYS A 169 -11.79 6.94 -7.39
C LYS A 169 -12.04 5.49 -6.95
N CYS A 170 -10.98 4.70 -6.79
CA CYS A 170 -11.06 3.32 -6.37
C CYS A 170 -11.66 3.14 -4.97
N LEU A 171 -11.37 4.09 -4.07
CA LEU A 171 -11.90 4.09 -2.69
C LEU A 171 -13.19 4.90 -2.56
N GLY A 172 -13.83 5.27 -3.68
CA GLY A 172 -15.16 5.87 -3.69
C GLY A 172 -15.20 7.37 -3.37
N LEU A 173 -14.07 8.08 -3.44
CA LEU A 173 -14.05 9.53 -3.29
C LEU A 173 -14.66 10.22 -4.51
N LYS A 174 -15.46 11.26 -4.26
CA LYS A 174 -15.98 12.15 -5.32
C LYS A 174 -14.83 13.01 -5.87
N GLU A 175 -14.74 13.15 -7.18
CA GLU A 175 -13.69 13.94 -7.84
C GLU A 175 -13.72 15.41 -7.38
N GLY A 176 -12.56 15.96 -7.00
CA GLY A 176 -12.44 17.36 -6.58
C GLY A 176 -10.99 17.81 -6.38
N TRP A 177 -10.75 19.13 -6.53
CA TRP A 177 -9.42 19.76 -6.40
C TRP A 177 -8.82 19.63 -4.99
N PHE A 178 -9.65 19.34 -3.98
CA PHE A 178 -9.24 19.17 -2.59
C PHE A 178 -8.26 18.01 -2.36
N LEU A 179 -8.31 16.94 -3.18
CA LEU A 179 -7.43 15.77 -3.02
C LEU A 179 -5.94 16.15 -3.11
N LEU A 180 -5.60 17.03 -4.06
CA LEU A 180 -4.21 17.47 -4.28
C LEU A 180 -3.73 18.47 -3.24
N TYR A 181 -4.62 19.33 -2.75
CA TYR A 181 -4.28 20.35 -1.76
C TYR A 181 -3.85 19.71 -0.43
N ILE A 182 -4.55 18.64 -0.03
CA ILE A 182 -4.29 17.92 1.22
C ILE A 182 -2.91 17.23 1.21
N CYS A 183 -2.47 16.62 0.09
CA CYS A 183 -1.10 16.10 0.03
C CYS A 183 -0.03 17.19 -0.04
N ILE A 184 -0.31 18.36 -0.63
CA ILE A 184 0.63 19.49 -0.60
C ILE A 184 0.89 19.94 0.84
N ILE A 185 -0.16 19.96 1.68
CA ILE A 185 -0.02 20.20 3.11
C ILE A 185 0.88 19.14 3.75
N TYR A 186 0.67 17.85 3.45
CA TYR A 186 1.51 16.77 3.96
C TYR A 186 3.00 16.95 3.62
N TYR A 187 3.31 17.17 2.34
CA TYR A 187 4.69 17.27 1.83
C TYR A 187 5.41 18.56 2.23
N SER A 188 4.67 19.62 2.58
CA SER A 188 5.30 20.87 3.03
C SER A 188 5.85 20.75 4.47
N ILE A 189 5.52 19.67 5.16
CA ILE A 189 5.74 19.50 6.60
C ILE A 189 6.68 18.31 6.89
N ASN A 190 6.79 17.34 5.97
CA ASN A 190 7.67 16.16 6.05
C ASN A 190 8.69 16.14 4.90
#